data_AF-A0A0R2V2C6-F1
#
_entry.id   AF-A0A0R2V2C6-F1
#
_cell.length_a   1.000
_cell.length_b   1.000
_cell.length_c   1.000
_cell.angle_alpha   90.00
_cell.angle_beta   90.00
_cell.angle_gamma   90.00
#
_symmetry.space_group_name_H-M   'P 1'
#
loop_
_entity.id
_entity.type
_entity.pdbx_description
1 polymer ?
#
loop_
_entity_poly.entity_id
_entity_poly.type
_entity_poly.pdbx_seq_one_letter_code
_entity_poly.pdbx_strand_id
1 'polypeptide(L)'
;MKKILITSIISLMLATNVSADTDGENSLSKKNSGQVKDCFENINRATFKFNQVLDGVIFEPVAKAYRILPSPVRVGTSNALDNLSTLVTIPNNILQGDFKKAGINTGRFIVNTTVGVVGIFDVAEKIGFPEYEKEDYGQTLGVMGVGEGCYLVLPVLGPSTVRDTVGSFANIMGGDAWYNVTVANDTQHFS
;
A
#
# COMPACT_ATOMS: atom_id res chain seq x y z
N MET A 1 11.74 9.52 53.65
CA MET A 1 11.52 8.08 53.93
C MET A 1 10.11 7.61 53.56
N LYS A 2 9.03 8.27 54.02
CA LYS A 2 7.63 7.86 53.73
C LYS A 2 7.28 7.73 52.22
N LYS A 3 7.79 8.63 51.36
CA LYS A 3 7.55 8.57 49.91
C LYS A 3 8.22 7.37 49.22
N ILE A 4 9.41 6.99 49.65
CA ILE A 4 10.16 5.83 49.13
C ILE A 4 9.47 4.52 49.52
N LEU A 5 8.94 4.46 50.74
CA LEU A 5 8.16 3.32 51.21
C LEU A 5 6.88 3.14 50.39
N ILE A 6 6.16 4.24 50.10
CA ILE A 6 4.94 4.22 49.29
C ILE A 6 5.23 3.77 47.87
N THR A 7 6.29 4.28 47.23
CA THR A 7 6.66 3.86 45.87
C THR A 7 7.09 2.39 45.82
N SER A 8 7.77 1.90 46.86
CA SER A 8 8.14 0.49 46.98
C SER A 8 6.91 -0.42 47.11
N ILE A 9 5.94 -0.03 47.92
CA ILE A 9 4.70 -0.79 48.13
C ILE A 9 3.85 -0.82 46.85
N ILE A 10 3.76 0.30 46.12
CA ILE A 10 3.05 0.35 44.84
C ILE A 10 3.73 -0.56 43.81
N SER A 11 5.07 -0.54 43.72
CA SER A 11 5.80 -1.41 42.79
C SER A 11 5.59 -2.90 43.08
N LEU A 12 5.49 -3.26 44.37
CA LEU A 12 5.28 -4.63 44.81
C LEU A 12 3.85 -5.11 44.50
N MET A 13 2.85 -4.24 44.63
CA MET A 13 1.45 -4.55 44.29
C MET A 13 1.20 -4.73 42.78
N LEU A 14 1.95 -4.01 41.91
CA LEU A 14 1.87 -4.21 40.46
C LEU A 14 2.48 -5.54 40.02
N ALA A 15 3.53 -6.03 40.71
CA ALA A 15 4.21 -7.27 40.35
C ALA A 15 3.42 -8.53 40.74
N THR A 16 2.60 -8.49 41.79
CA THR A 16 1.89 -9.69 42.30
C THR A 16 0.61 -10.04 41.56
N ASN A 17 0.17 -9.24 40.58
CA ASN A 17 -1.06 -9.48 39.81
C ASN A 17 -0.80 -9.99 38.37
N VAL A 18 0.45 -10.29 38.00
CA VAL A 18 0.76 -10.91 36.71
C VAL A 18 0.85 -12.42 36.90
N SER A 19 -0.32 -13.07 36.98
CA SER A 19 -0.47 -14.48 36.66
C SER A 19 -0.96 -14.57 35.22
N ALA A 20 -0.03 -14.63 34.26
CA ALA A 20 -0.34 -15.07 32.91
C ALA A 20 -0.23 -16.60 32.89
N ASP A 21 -1.22 -17.26 33.49
CA ASP A 21 -1.35 -18.72 33.39
C ASP A 21 -2.05 -19.02 32.07
N THR A 22 -1.33 -19.65 31.14
CA THR A 22 -1.91 -20.19 29.91
C THR A 22 -2.34 -21.62 30.24
N ASP A 23 -3.64 -21.87 30.16
CA ASP A 23 -4.28 -23.16 30.41
C ASP A 23 -3.92 -24.26 29.39
N GLY A 24 -2.99 -23.99 28.46
CA GLY A 24 -2.56 -24.93 27.42
C GLY A 24 -3.65 -25.28 26.40
N GLU A 25 -4.89 -24.78 26.56
CA GLU A 25 -5.96 -24.93 25.60
C GLU A 25 -5.87 -23.80 24.58
N ASN A 26 -5.34 -24.13 23.40
CA ASN A 26 -5.36 -23.23 22.25
C ASN A 26 -6.81 -23.09 21.72
N SER A 27 -7.60 -22.25 22.39
CA SER A 27 -9.01 -21.99 22.09
C SER A 27 -9.26 -21.43 20.68
N LEU A 28 -8.20 -20.98 19.99
CA LEU A 28 -8.22 -20.62 18.58
C LEU A 28 -8.51 -21.82 17.66
N SER A 29 -8.20 -23.06 18.10
CA SER A 29 -8.40 -24.28 17.31
C SER A 29 -9.86 -24.77 17.29
N LYS A 30 -10.71 -24.32 18.23
CA LYS A 30 -12.12 -24.77 18.35
C LYS A 30 -13.12 -23.87 17.64
N LYS A 31 -12.73 -22.66 17.23
CA LYS A 31 -13.55 -21.88 16.31
C LYS A 31 -13.37 -22.54 14.95
N ASN A 32 -14.43 -23.08 14.36
CA ASN A 32 -14.42 -23.50 12.96
C ASN A 32 -13.84 -22.34 12.16
N SER A 33 -12.55 -22.43 11.83
CA SER A 33 -11.93 -21.58 10.83
C SER A 33 -12.57 -22.08 9.55
N GLY A 34 -13.72 -21.50 9.20
CA GLY A 34 -14.32 -21.77 7.90
C GLY A 34 -13.19 -21.60 6.90
N GLN A 35 -12.86 -22.68 6.19
CA GLN A 35 -11.81 -22.64 5.18
C GLN A 35 -12.17 -21.47 4.26
N VAL A 36 -11.33 -20.43 4.28
CA VAL A 36 -11.47 -19.33 3.34
C VAL A 36 -11.30 -19.94 1.97
N LYS A 37 -12.40 -19.99 1.22
CA LYS A 37 -12.42 -20.68 -0.07
C LYS A 37 -11.61 -19.86 -1.07
N ASP A 38 -10.38 -20.28 -1.31
CA ASP A 38 -9.58 -19.78 -2.42
C ASP A 38 -10.11 -20.37 -3.73
N CYS A 39 -10.71 -19.53 -4.57
CA CYS A 39 -11.30 -19.94 -5.85
C CYS A 39 -10.27 -20.62 -6.79
N PHE A 40 -9.00 -20.23 -6.68
CA PHE A 40 -7.93 -20.65 -7.59
C PHE A 40 -6.74 -21.24 -6.84
N GLU A 41 -6.97 -21.98 -5.74
CA GLU A 41 -5.91 -22.46 -4.84
C GLU A 41 -4.75 -23.15 -5.57
N ASN A 42 -5.03 -24.07 -6.50
CA ASN A 42 -4.00 -24.79 -7.23
C ASN A 42 -3.12 -23.85 -8.08
N ILE A 43 -3.75 -22.90 -8.77
CA ILE A 43 -3.05 -21.90 -9.61
C ILE A 43 -2.26 -20.96 -8.69
N ASN A 44 -2.88 -20.47 -7.63
CA ASN A 44 -2.26 -19.55 -6.67
C ASN A 44 -1.03 -20.16 -6.01
N ARG A 45 -1.11 -21.43 -5.59
CA ARG A 45 0.05 -22.14 -5.03
C ARG A 45 1.14 -22.38 -6.05
N ALA A 46 0.79 -22.71 -7.30
CA ALA A 46 1.78 -22.89 -8.36
C ALA A 46 2.50 -21.58 -8.69
N THR A 47 1.75 -20.50 -8.91
CA THR A 47 2.31 -19.16 -9.16
C THR A 47 3.12 -18.65 -7.97
N PHE A 48 2.66 -18.91 -6.74
CA PHE A 48 3.41 -18.55 -5.53
C PHE A 48 4.75 -19.27 -5.44
N LYS A 49 4.81 -20.56 -5.79
CA LYS A 49 6.09 -21.30 -5.88
C LYS A 49 6.99 -20.72 -6.97
N PHE A 50 6.43 -20.38 -8.12
CA PHE A 50 7.17 -19.71 -9.19
C PHE A 50 7.76 -18.37 -8.72
N ASN A 51 6.97 -17.53 -8.05
CA ASN A 51 7.43 -16.25 -7.52
C ASN A 51 8.53 -16.43 -6.46
N GLN A 52 8.45 -17.45 -5.60
CA GLN A 52 9.51 -17.75 -4.64
C GLN A 52 10.83 -18.14 -5.31
N VAL A 53 10.77 -18.92 -6.40
CA VAL A 53 11.97 -19.26 -7.17
C VAL A 53 12.57 -18.01 -7.81
N LEU A 54 11.75 -17.16 -8.42
CA LEU A 54 12.23 -15.89 -8.97
C LEU A 54 12.80 -14.96 -7.90
N ASP A 55 12.18 -14.93 -6.72
CA ASP A 55 12.68 -14.14 -5.59
C ASP A 55 14.09 -14.58 -5.20
N GLY A 56 14.30 -15.88 -4.94
CA GLY A 56 15.61 -16.39 -4.55
C GLY A 56 16.69 -16.25 -5.65
N VAL A 57 16.31 -16.33 -6.93
CA VAL A 57 17.27 -16.30 -8.06
C VAL A 57 17.58 -14.89 -8.54
N ILE A 58 16.59 -14.00 -8.55
CA ILE A 58 16.70 -12.67 -9.18
C ILE A 58 16.46 -11.55 -8.17
N PHE A 59 15.30 -11.50 -7.52
CA PHE A 59 14.91 -10.31 -6.76
C PHE A 59 15.68 -10.17 -5.43
N GLU A 60 15.90 -11.25 -4.68
CA GLU A 60 16.64 -11.22 -3.42
C GLU A 60 18.11 -10.80 -3.64
N PRO A 61 18.88 -11.36 -4.60
CA PRO A 61 20.22 -10.87 -4.91
C PRO A 61 20.24 -9.38 -5.31
N VAL A 62 19.31 -8.94 -6.16
CA VAL A 62 19.21 -7.54 -6.58
C VAL A 62 18.88 -6.63 -5.39
N ALA A 63 17.95 -7.04 -4.53
CA ALA A 63 17.58 -6.30 -3.32
C ALA A 63 18.74 -6.22 -2.33
N LYS A 64 19.52 -7.30 -2.16
CA LYS A 64 20.74 -7.29 -1.34
C LYS A 64 21.76 -6.30 -1.89
N ALA A 65 22.00 -6.28 -3.21
CA ALA A 65 22.88 -5.32 -3.84
C ALA A 65 22.39 -3.87 -3.65
N TYR A 66 21.09 -3.63 -3.86
CA TYR A 66 20.47 -2.32 -3.63
C TYR A 66 20.61 -1.85 -2.17
N ARG A 67 20.51 -2.77 -1.20
CA ARG A 67 20.68 -2.45 0.22
C ARG A 67 22.08 -1.98 0.61
N ILE A 68 23.11 -2.23 -0.21
CA ILE A 68 24.47 -1.73 0.00
C ILE A 68 24.55 -0.21 -0.25
N LEU A 69 23.64 0.35 -1.05
CA LEU A 69 23.64 1.77 -1.36
C LEU A 69 23.41 2.63 -0.10
N PRO A 70 24.03 3.83 -0.03
CA PRO A 70 23.82 4.75 1.09
C PRO A 70 22.35 5.09 1.31
N SER A 71 21.97 5.32 2.57
CA SER A 71 20.58 5.68 2.94
C SER A 71 19.99 6.82 2.09
N PRO A 72 20.71 7.94 1.83
CA PRO A 72 20.15 9.05 1.03
C PRO A 72 19.75 8.65 -0.39
N VAL A 73 20.48 7.73 -1.03
CA VAL A 73 20.16 7.25 -2.38
C VAL A 73 18.91 6.39 -2.34
N ARG A 74 18.79 5.50 -1.34
CA ARG A 74 17.62 4.62 -1.21
C ARG A 74 16.35 5.39 -0.87
N VAL A 75 16.45 6.33 0.07
CA VAL A 75 15.34 7.22 0.45
C VAL A 75 14.95 8.11 -0.73
N GLY A 76 15.93 8.73 -1.39
CA GLY A 76 15.63 9.59 -2.53
C GLY A 76 14.99 8.85 -3.70
N THR A 77 15.40 7.59 -3.94
CA THR A 77 14.75 6.72 -4.92
C THR A 77 13.32 6.39 -4.51
N SER A 78 13.08 6.06 -3.24
CA SER A 78 11.71 5.82 -2.72
C SER A 78 10.82 7.05 -2.94
N ASN A 79 11.29 8.23 -2.51
CA ASN A 79 10.55 9.48 -2.65
C ASN A 79 10.23 9.79 -4.11
N ALA A 80 11.18 9.57 -5.02
CA ALA A 80 10.96 9.82 -6.45
C ALA A 80 9.91 8.86 -7.04
N LEU A 81 9.90 7.59 -6.61
CA LEU A 81 8.88 6.63 -7.01
C LEU A 81 7.50 6.96 -6.42
N ASP A 82 7.43 7.39 -5.17
CA ASP A 82 6.19 7.83 -4.52
C ASP A 82 5.64 9.10 -5.19
N ASN A 83 6.51 10.05 -5.56
CA ASN A 83 6.17 11.24 -6.33
C ASN A 83 5.75 10.90 -7.76
N LEU A 84 6.23 9.80 -8.34
CA LEU A 84 5.74 9.35 -9.65
C LEU A 84 4.35 8.70 -9.52
N SER A 85 4.09 7.95 -8.45
CA SER A 85 2.78 7.32 -8.25
C SER A 85 1.64 8.30 -7.98
N THR A 86 1.94 9.56 -7.64
CA THR A 86 0.89 10.60 -7.54
C THR A 86 0.15 10.83 -8.86
N LEU A 87 0.78 10.55 -10.01
CA LEU A 87 0.13 10.65 -11.33
C LEU A 87 -1.05 9.69 -11.47
N VAL A 88 -1.02 8.57 -10.74
CA VAL A 88 -2.12 7.59 -10.67
C VAL A 88 -3.05 7.91 -9.51
N THR A 89 -2.47 8.29 -8.36
CA THR A 89 -3.23 8.51 -7.13
C THR A 89 -4.17 9.72 -7.23
N ILE A 90 -3.75 10.85 -7.81
CA ILE A 90 -4.57 12.07 -7.86
C ILE A 90 -5.88 11.85 -8.66
N PRO A 91 -5.86 11.30 -9.89
CA PRO A 91 -7.09 10.94 -10.59
C PRO A 91 -7.99 10.00 -9.78
N ASN A 92 -7.40 9.00 -9.10
CA ASN A 92 -8.17 8.06 -8.29
C ASN A 92 -8.80 8.73 -7.05
N ASN A 93 -8.10 9.64 -6.36
CA ASN A 93 -8.70 10.44 -5.30
C ASN A 93 -9.93 11.21 -5.80
N ILE A 94 -9.84 11.79 -7.00
CA ILE A 94 -10.96 12.53 -7.62
C ILE A 94 -12.12 11.59 -7.95
N LEU A 95 -11.84 10.43 -8.56
CA LEU A 95 -12.87 9.44 -8.90
C LEU A 95 -13.57 8.85 -7.67
N GLN A 96 -12.85 8.74 -6.55
CA GLN A 96 -13.41 8.34 -5.26
C GLN A 96 -14.20 9.47 -4.57
N GLY A 97 -14.15 10.70 -5.09
CA GLY A 97 -14.81 11.89 -4.51
C GLY A 97 -14.01 12.54 -3.37
N ASP A 98 -12.78 12.12 -3.15
CA ASP A 98 -11.95 12.52 -2.00
C ASP A 98 -11.07 13.74 -2.36
N PHE A 99 -11.73 14.86 -2.67
CA PHE A 99 -11.09 16.08 -3.19
C PHE A 99 -10.04 16.68 -2.23
N LYS A 100 -10.22 16.49 -0.92
CA LYS A 100 -9.23 16.92 0.08
C LYS A 100 -7.90 16.20 -0.13
N LYS A 101 -7.94 14.87 -0.28
CA LYS A 101 -6.74 14.06 -0.55
C LYS A 101 -6.15 14.39 -1.92
N ALA A 102 -6.98 14.57 -2.94
CA ALA A 102 -6.53 14.98 -4.27
C ALA A 102 -5.75 16.31 -4.23
N GLY A 103 -6.25 17.32 -3.50
CA GLY A 103 -5.58 18.60 -3.32
C GLY A 103 -4.25 18.49 -2.57
N ILE A 104 -4.21 17.71 -1.49
CA ILE A 104 -2.98 17.44 -0.73
C ILE A 104 -1.94 16.77 -1.63
N ASN A 105 -2.30 15.67 -2.31
CA ASN A 105 -1.39 14.91 -3.17
C ASN A 105 -0.91 15.74 -4.37
N THR A 106 -1.77 16.61 -4.92
CA THR A 106 -1.37 17.57 -5.96
C THR A 106 -0.35 18.58 -5.46
N GLY A 107 -0.57 19.16 -4.27
CA GLY A 107 0.38 20.09 -3.67
C GLY A 107 1.73 19.44 -3.37
N ARG A 108 1.72 18.21 -2.80
CA ARG A 108 2.93 17.41 -2.59
C ARG A 108 3.67 17.17 -3.91
N PHE A 109 2.97 16.73 -4.95
CA PHE A 109 3.55 16.49 -6.27
C PHE A 109 4.21 17.73 -6.85
N ILE A 110 3.55 18.88 -6.81
CA ILE A 110 4.11 20.14 -7.33
C ILE A 110 5.38 20.53 -6.57
N VAL A 111 5.33 20.53 -5.24
CA VAL A 111 6.48 20.93 -4.40
C VAL A 111 7.65 19.97 -4.57
N ASN A 112 7.40 18.66 -4.50
CA ASN A 112 8.44 17.64 -4.60
C ASN A 112 9.01 17.56 -6.02
N THR A 113 8.20 17.76 -7.06
CA THR A 113 8.70 17.77 -8.44
C THR A 113 9.55 19.01 -8.73
N THR A 114 9.14 20.19 -8.26
CA THR A 114 9.82 21.46 -8.55
C THR A 114 11.02 21.71 -7.64
N VAL A 115 10.79 21.80 -6.33
CA VAL A 115 11.81 22.11 -5.33
C VAL A 115 12.56 20.85 -4.88
N GLY A 116 11.85 19.72 -4.85
CA GLY A 116 12.39 18.43 -4.42
C GLY A 116 13.19 17.67 -5.50
N VAL A 117 13.51 18.30 -6.63
CA VAL A 117 14.25 17.69 -7.75
C VAL A 117 13.55 16.41 -8.25
N VAL A 118 12.39 16.57 -8.88
CA VAL A 118 11.58 15.47 -9.44
C VAL A 118 11.18 14.43 -8.37
N GLY A 119 11.08 14.87 -7.11
CA GLY A 119 10.68 14.03 -5.99
C GLY A 119 11.81 13.29 -5.29
N ILE A 120 13.08 13.48 -5.66
CA ILE A 120 14.20 12.88 -4.92
C ILE A 120 14.22 13.35 -3.44
N PHE A 121 13.91 14.62 -3.22
CA PHE A 121 13.77 15.18 -1.88
C PHE A 121 12.28 15.43 -1.59
N ASP A 122 11.76 14.79 -0.54
CA ASP A 122 10.43 15.11 -0.03
C ASP A 122 10.46 16.43 0.74
N VAL A 123 10.30 17.53 0.00
CA VAL A 123 10.29 18.89 0.54
C VAL A 123 8.92 19.21 1.13
N ALA A 124 7.86 18.65 0.55
CA ALA A 124 6.48 18.83 1.02
C ALA A 124 6.32 18.34 2.46
N GLU A 125 6.84 17.17 2.79
CA GLU A 125 6.84 16.66 4.17
C GLU A 125 7.60 17.60 5.12
N LYS A 126 8.77 18.10 4.71
CA LYS A 126 9.60 19.00 5.55
C LYS A 126 8.94 20.34 5.88
N ILE A 127 8.06 20.82 5.01
CA ILE A 127 7.29 22.07 5.22
C ILE A 127 5.92 21.81 5.87
N GLY A 128 5.64 20.57 6.29
CA GLY A 128 4.46 20.22 7.09
C GLY A 128 3.23 19.79 6.30
N PHE A 129 3.38 19.34 5.05
CA PHE A 129 2.25 18.73 4.34
C PHE A 129 1.83 17.43 5.04
N PRO A 130 0.52 17.11 5.03
CA PRO A 130 0.04 15.79 5.45
C PRO A 130 0.70 14.66 4.66
N GLU A 131 0.79 13.48 5.27
CA GLU A 131 1.45 12.30 4.71
C GLU A 131 0.87 11.89 3.34
N TYR A 132 1.72 11.31 2.49
CA TYR A 132 1.29 10.78 1.20
C TYR A 132 0.42 9.53 1.40
N GLU A 133 -0.80 9.56 0.88
CA GLU A 133 -1.68 8.40 0.83
C GLU A 133 -1.85 7.96 -0.62
N LYS A 134 -1.40 6.73 -0.92
CA LYS A 134 -1.46 6.14 -2.24
C LYS A 134 -2.86 5.59 -2.53
N GLU A 135 -3.39 5.93 -3.69
CA GLU A 135 -4.60 5.36 -4.26
C GLU A 135 -4.34 4.73 -5.64
N ASP A 136 -5.07 3.66 -5.95
CA ASP A 136 -5.09 2.97 -7.23
C ASP A 136 -6.52 2.68 -7.74
N TYR A 137 -6.62 2.20 -8.99
CA TYR A 137 -7.90 1.89 -9.63
C TYR A 137 -8.66 0.75 -8.96
N GLY A 138 -7.98 -0.19 -8.27
CA GLY A 138 -8.64 -1.25 -7.52
C GLY A 138 -9.42 -0.68 -6.34
N GLN A 139 -8.81 0.23 -5.59
CA GLN A 139 -9.46 0.96 -4.50
C GLN A 139 -10.64 1.80 -5.02
N THR A 140 -10.46 2.52 -6.13
CA THR A 140 -11.54 3.30 -6.76
C THR A 140 -12.74 2.45 -7.15
N LEU A 141 -12.51 1.31 -7.81
CA LEU A 141 -13.58 0.35 -8.12
C LEU A 141 -14.26 -0.17 -6.85
N GLY A 142 -13.50 -0.37 -5.78
CA GLY A 142 -14.03 -0.74 -4.46
C GLY A 142 -14.98 0.30 -3.88
N VAL A 143 -14.61 1.59 -3.92
CA VAL A 143 -15.47 2.70 -3.48
C VAL A 143 -16.74 2.79 -4.33
N MET A 144 -16.65 2.48 -5.62
CA MET A 144 -17.79 2.42 -6.54
C MET A 144 -18.67 1.16 -6.39
N GLY A 145 -18.38 0.30 -5.42
CA GLY A 145 -19.20 -0.87 -5.08
C GLY A 145 -18.83 -2.15 -5.84
N VAL A 146 -17.71 -2.17 -6.58
CA VAL A 146 -17.19 -3.40 -7.19
C VAL A 146 -16.55 -4.26 -6.10
N GLY A 147 -17.12 -5.44 -5.87
CA GLY A 147 -16.55 -6.42 -4.94
C GLY A 147 -15.14 -6.85 -5.35
N GLU A 148 -14.32 -7.22 -4.36
CA GLU A 148 -12.95 -7.69 -4.56
C GLU A 148 -12.86 -8.91 -5.50
N GLY A 149 -13.87 -9.77 -5.45
CA GLY A 149 -13.89 -11.02 -6.21
C GLY A 149 -12.97 -12.07 -5.61
N CYS A 150 -12.59 -13.05 -6.42
CA CYS A 150 -11.73 -14.14 -5.95
C CYS A 150 -10.29 -13.69 -5.73
N TYR A 151 -9.63 -14.32 -4.76
CA TYR A 151 -8.19 -14.18 -4.54
C TYR A 151 -7.39 -14.83 -5.68
N LEU A 152 -6.33 -14.15 -6.10
CA LEU A 152 -5.43 -14.59 -7.16
C LEU A 152 -3.98 -14.22 -6.82
N VAL A 153 -3.03 -15.10 -7.12
CA VAL A 153 -1.60 -14.78 -7.08
C VAL A 153 -1.12 -14.56 -8.51
N LEU A 154 -0.64 -13.35 -8.79
CA LEU A 154 -0.09 -12.96 -10.07
C LEU A 154 1.40 -13.33 -10.17
N PRO A 155 1.87 -13.80 -11.34
CA PRO A 155 3.30 -13.99 -11.58
C PRO A 155 4.04 -12.67 -11.40
N VAL A 156 5.17 -12.69 -10.69
CA VAL A 156 6.02 -11.54 -10.34
C VAL A 156 5.36 -10.53 -9.38
N LEU A 157 4.11 -10.13 -9.62
CA LEU A 157 3.41 -9.07 -8.87
C LEU A 157 2.88 -9.54 -7.50
N GLY A 158 2.62 -10.85 -7.35
CA GLY A 158 2.23 -11.43 -6.06
C GLY A 158 0.72 -11.45 -5.79
N PRO A 159 0.30 -11.49 -4.51
CA PRO A 159 -1.09 -11.60 -4.10
C PRO A 159 -1.96 -10.42 -4.57
N SER A 160 -3.15 -10.71 -5.09
CA SER A 160 -4.12 -9.71 -5.53
C SER A 160 -5.55 -10.27 -5.47
N THR A 161 -6.52 -9.45 -5.86
CA THR A 161 -7.92 -9.84 -6.06
C THR A 161 -8.27 -9.69 -7.54
N VAL A 162 -9.37 -10.28 -8.02
CA VAL A 162 -9.79 -10.10 -9.43
C VAL A 162 -9.96 -8.62 -9.75
N ARG A 163 -10.59 -7.86 -8.85
CA ARG A 163 -10.78 -6.41 -9.01
C ARG A 163 -9.45 -5.68 -9.09
N ASP A 164 -8.55 -5.91 -8.13
CA ASP A 164 -7.29 -5.18 -8.04
C ASP A 164 -6.33 -5.60 -9.15
N THR A 165 -6.44 -6.83 -9.66
CA THR A 165 -5.73 -7.29 -10.87
C THR A 165 -6.16 -6.49 -12.09
N VAL A 166 -7.49 -6.37 -12.32
CA VAL A 166 -8.03 -5.56 -13.43
C VAL A 166 -7.64 -4.09 -13.26
N GLY A 167 -7.74 -3.55 -12.05
CA GLY A 167 -7.29 -2.18 -11.73
C GLY A 167 -5.81 -1.96 -11.99
N SER A 168 -4.96 -2.93 -11.65
CA SER A 168 -3.52 -2.88 -11.90
C SER A 168 -3.19 -2.95 -13.39
N PHE A 169 -3.89 -3.79 -14.17
CA PHE A 169 -3.74 -3.83 -15.63
C PHE A 169 -4.17 -2.52 -16.29
N ALA A 170 -5.28 -1.93 -15.84
CA ALA A 170 -5.69 -0.60 -16.28
C ALA A 170 -4.62 0.45 -15.95
N ASN A 171 -3.98 0.35 -14.79
CA ASN A 171 -2.89 1.25 -14.41
C ASN A 171 -1.66 1.12 -15.32
N ILE A 172 -1.24 -0.11 -15.65
CA ILE A 172 -0.05 -0.40 -16.47
C ILE A 172 -0.28 -0.03 -17.94
N MET A 173 -1.46 -0.31 -18.49
CA MET A 173 -1.77 -0.02 -19.90
C MET A 173 -2.12 1.45 -20.17
N GLY A 174 -1.98 2.32 -19.16
CA GLY A 174 -2.28 3.74 -19.32
C GLY A 174 -3.78 3.97 -19.39
N GLY A 175 -4.52 3.52 -18.37
CA GLY A 175 -5.93 3.81 -18.14
C GLY A 175 -6.15 5.29 -17.89
N ASP A 176 -5.96 6.08 -18.93
CA ASP A 176 -6.43 7.43 -19.08
C ASP A 176 -7.95 7.41 -19.02
N ALA A 177 -8.46 7.47 -17.78
CA ALA A 177 -9.83 7.88 -17.52
C ALA A 177 -10.19 9.15 -18.31
N TRP A 178 -9.20 10.00 -18.61
CA TRP A 178 -9.33 11.18 -19.45
C TRP A 178 -9.57 10.89 -20.94
N TYR A 179 -8.96 9.86 -21.55
CA TYR A 179 -9.15 9.56 -22.97
C TYR A 179 -10.52 8.95 -23.25
N ASN A 180 -11.01 8.05 -22.38
CA ASN A 180 -12.37 7.51 -22.52
C ASN A 180 -13.46 8.54 -22.21
N VAL A 181 -13.21 9.51 -21.32
CA VAL A 181 -14.17 10.59 -21.02
C VAL A 181 -14.17 11.68 -22.08
N THR A 182 -13.06 11.93 -22.78
CA THR A 182 -12.97 12.94 -23.84
C THR A 182 -13.35 12.40 -25.23
N VAL A 183 -13.27 11.09 -25.46
CA VAL A 183 -13.58 10.48 -26.77
C VAL A 183 -15.05 10.03 -26.88
N ALA A 184 -15.84 10.14 -25.81
CA ALA A 184 -17.24 9.69 -25.82
C ALA A 184 -18.27 10.76 -26.23
N ASN A 185 -17.90 12.03 -26.46
CA ASN A 185 -18.81 12.99 -27.11
C ASN A 185 -18.10 14.24 -27.65
N ASP A 186 -18.21 14.40 -28.98
CA ASP A 186 -18.28 15.66 -29.74
C ASP A 186 -16.98 16.30 -30.31
N THR A 187 -16.50 15.76 -31.43
CA THR A 187 -15.57 16.43 -32.35
C THR A 187 -16.29 17.37 -33.34
N GLN A 188 -17.19 18.24 -32.89
CA GLN A 188 -17.94 19.11 -33.82
C GLN A 188 -17.46 20.57 -33.90
N HIS A 189 -16.52 21.04 -33.07
CA HIS A 189 -16.13 22.47 -33.06
C HIS A 189 -14.63 22.77 -32.94
N PHE A 190 -13.79 22.08 -33.70
CA PHE A 190 -12.47 22.61 -34.04
C PHE A 190 -12.37 22.74 -35.57
N SER A 191 -12.43 23.99 -36.06
CA SER A 191 -11.91 24.38 -37.37
C SER A 191 -10.43 24.73 -37.24
#